data_AF-R5IXH0-F1
#
_entry.id   AF-R5IXH0-F1
#
_cell.length_a   1.000
_cell.length_b   1.000
_cell.length_c   1.000
_cell.angle_alpha   90.00
_cell.angle_beta   90.00
_cell.angle_gamma   90.00
#
_symmetry.space_group_name_H-M   'P 1'
#
loop_
_entity.id
_entity.type
_entity.pdbx_description
1 polymer ?
#
loop_
_entity_poly.entity_id
_entity_poly.type
_entity_poly.pdbx_seq_one_letter_code
_entity_poly.pdbx_strand_id
1 'polypeptide(L)'
;MKYLKKLFKNLLYTFLFFVIFSLLLTTSGYFNIINYQTLVIGKIIIPILSLGFSGLLMGKKASKNGWLEGLKISLIIIGLLIIFTTIIGEFSPKKLTFFLILIMAGIFGSILGINTKNT
;
A
#
# COMPACT_ATOMS: atom_id res chain seq x y z
N MET A 1 -3.03 -22.54 -8.08
CA MET A 1 -1.85 -22.24 -7.22
C MET A 1 -0.96 -21.09 -7.71
N LYS A 2 -0.71 -20.91 -9.02
CA LYS A 2 0.20 -19.85 -9.52
C LYS A 2 -0.23 -18.41 -9.14
N TYR A 3 -1.52 -18.09 -9.17
CA TYR A 3 -2.03 -16.77 -8.79
C TYR A 3 -1.84 -16.46 -7.30
N LEU A 4 -2.25 -17.38 -6.42
CA LEU A 4 -2.12 -17.25 -4.97
C LEU A 4 -0.64 -17.01 -4.57
N LYS A 5 0.29 -17.75 -5.17
CA LYS A 5 1.74 -17.57 -4.93
C LYS A 5 2.23 -16.19 -5.36
N LYS A 6 1.72 -15.63 -6.46
CA LYS A 6 2.05 -14.27 -6.91
C LYS A 6 1.50 -13.22 -5.94
N LEU A 7 0.28 -13.43 -5.45
CA LEU A 7 -0.40 -12.54 -4.51
C LEU A 7 0.32 -12.50 -3.16
N PHE A 8 0.67 -13.67 -2.60
CA PHE A 8 1.46 -13.76 -1.37
C PHE A 8 2.81 -13.05 -1.49
N LYS A 9 3.55 -13.28 -2.58
CA LYS A 9 4.80 -12.55 -2.84
C LYS A 9 4.57 -11.04 -2.90
N ASN A 10 3.47 -10.60 -3.52
CA ASN A 10 3.14 -9.18 -3.61
C ASN A 10 2.86 -8.56 -2.23
N LEU A 11 2.06 -9.25 -1.41
CA LEU A 11 1.78 -8.84 -0.04
C LEU A 11 3.08 -8.76 0.79
N LEU A 12 3.97 -9.74 0.66
CA LEU A 12 5.25 -9.73 1.35
C LEU A 12 6.12 -8.53 0.95
N TYR A 13 6.24 -8.25 -0.35
CA TYR A 13 7.00 -7.07 -0.81
C TYR A 13 6.35 -5.76 -0.37
N THR A 14 5.02 -5.69 -0.35
CA THR A 14 4.29 -4.51 0.12
C THR A 14 4.53 -4.28 1.62
N PHE A 15 4.49 -5.35 2.41
CA PHE A 15 4.75 -5.30 3.83
C PHE A 15 6.20 -4.89 4.13
N LEU A 16 7.18 -5.48 3.44
CA LEU A 16 8.59 -5.09 3.57
C LEU A 16 8.80 -3.62 3.20
N PHE A 17 8.24 -3.16 2.09
CA PHE A 17 8.32 -1.76 1.68
C PHE A 17 7.75 -0.84 2.78
N PHE A 18 6.55 -1.14 3.27
CA PHE A 18 5.92 -0.36 4.34
C PHE A 18 6.79 -0.32 5.61
N VAL A 19 7.31 -1.46 6.06
CA VAL A 19 8.13 -1.57 7.28
C VAL A 19 9.44 -0.81 7.13
N ILE A 20 10.16 -0.98 6.02
CA ILE A 20 11.45 -0.31 5.77
C ILE A 20 11.27 1.21 5.80
N PHE A 21 10.30 1.74 5.04
CA PHE A 21 10.07 3.19 5.00
C PHE A 21 9.55 3.74 6.34
N SER A 22 8.72 2.98 7.04
CA SER A 22 8.25 3.37 8.38
C SER A 22 9.39 3.43 9.38
N LEU A 23 10.28 2.43 9.38
CA LEU A 23 11.47 2.42 10.23
C LEU A 23 12.36 3.63 9.93
N LEU A 24 12.68 3.87 8.65
CA LEU A 24 13.47 5.04 8.23
C LEU A 24 12.85 6.37 8.68
N LEU A 25 11.53 6.53 8.55
CA LEU A 25 10.84 7.74 9.00
C LEU A 25 10.95 7.92 10.52
N THR A 26 10.69 6.85 11.28
CA THR A 26 10.71 6.91 12.75
C THR A 26 12.10 7.11 13.32
N THR A 27 13.13 6.47 12.75
CA THR A 27 14.53 6.69 13.18
C THR A 27 14.99 8.10 12.84
N SER A 28 14.67 8.60 11.65
CA SER A 28 14.96 9.98 11.25
C SER A 28 14.30 10.99 12.18
N GLY A 29 13.05 10.73 12.60
CA GLY A 29 12.35 11.52 13.60
C GLY A 29 13.01 11.47 14.98
N TYR A 30 13.42 10.28 15.42
CA TYR A 30 14.06 10.07 16.72
C TYR A 30 15.38 10.83 16.85
N PHE A 31 16.20 10.84 15.80
CA PHE A 31 17.46 11.60 15.77
C PHE A 31 17.27 13.08 15.39
N ASN A 32 16.02 13.58 15.35
CA ASN A 32 15.68 14.95 14.95
C ASN A 32 16.25 15.37 13.58
N ILE A 33 16.51 14.41 12.68
CA ILE A 33 16.96 14.66 11.30
C ILE A 33 15.84 15.33 10.50
N ILE A 34 14.58 15.00 10.82
CA ILE A 34 13.38 15.60 10.24
C ILE A 34 12.52 16.25 11.33
N ASN A 35 11.82 17.32 10.97
CA ASN A 35 10.91 17.99 11.89
C ASN A 35 9.59 17.18 12.08
N TYR A 36 8.81 17.59 13.09
CA TYR A 36 7.52 16.96 13.40
C TYR A 36 6.53 16.99 12.22
N GLN A 37 6.48 18.10 11.47
CA GLN A 37 5.55 18.24 10.34
C GLN A 37 5.86 17.21 9.24
N THR A 38 7.13 17.04 8.88
CA THR A 38 7.59 16.03 7.93
C THR A 38 7.28 14.61 8.42
N LEU A 39 7.42 14.35 9.72
CA LEU A 39 7.06 13.07 10.31
C LEU A 39 5.55 12.77 10.20
N VAL A 40 4.69 13.76 10.45
CA VAL A 40 3.23 13.62 10.30
C VAL A 40 2.85 13.38 8.84
N ILE A 41 3.44 14.13 7.90
CA ILE A 41 3.21 13.95 6.46
C ILE A 41 3.67 12.56 6.01
N GLY A 42 4.84 12.10 6.46
CA GLY A 42 5.39 10.78 6.13
C GLY A 42 4.48 9.64 6.56
N LYS A 43 3.82 9.74 7.73
CA LYS A 43 2.84 8.74 8.21
C LYS A 43 1.65 8.56 7.26
N ILE A 44 1.33 9.57 6.45
CA ILE A 44 0.25 9.52 5.44
C ILE A 44 0.80 9.05 4.09
N ILE A 45 1.94 9.61 3.66
CA ILE A 45 2.53 9.33 2.35
C ILE A 45 3.03 7.88 2.24
N ILE A 46 3.64 7.33 3.29
CA ILE A 46 4.21 5.97 3.24
C ILE A 46 3.15 4.90 2.95
N PRO A 47 1.99 4.86 3.64
CA PRO A 47 0.89 3.95 3.28
C PRO A 47 0.41 4.11 1.82
N ILE A 48 0.28 5.35 1.34
CA ILE A 48 -0.14 5.65 -0.04
C ILE A 48 0.85 5.07 -1.04
N LEU A 49 2.15 5.35 -0.86
CA LEU A 49 3.22 4.81 -1.69
C LEU A 49 3.30 3.29 -1.62
N SER A 50 3.06 2.70 -0.43
CA SER A 50 3.07 1.26 -0.24
C SER A 50 1.95 0.58 -1.05
N LEU A 51 0.72 1.10 -1.01
CA LEU A 51 -0.37 0.56 -1.84
C LEU A 51 -0.16 0.83 -3.32
N GLY A 52 0.34 2.02 -3.69
CA GLY A 52 0.72 2.31 -5.07
C GLY A 52 1.77 1.33 -5.61
N PHE A 53 2.80 1.04 -4.83
CA PHE A 53 3.84 0.06 -5.14
C PHE A 53 3.26 -1.35 -5.28
N SER A 54 2.36 -1.75 -4.37
CA SER A 54 1.64 -3.03 -4.45
C SER A 54 0.83 -3.16 -5.74
N GLY A 55 0.10 -2.10 -6.09
CA GLY A 55 -0.64 -1.97 -7.34
C GLY A 55 0.28 -2.12 -8.54
N LEU A 56 1.39 -1.40 -8.58
CA LEU A 56 2.37 -1.42 -9.67
C LEU A 56 2.92 -2.84 -9.91
N LEU A 57 3.33 -3.53 -8.84
CA LEU A 57 3.81 -4.91 -8.93
C LEU A 57 2.75 -5.91 -9.42
N MET A 58 1.47 -5.68 -9.07
CA MET A 58 0.36 -6.52 -9.51
C MET A 58 -0.02 -6.22 -10.96
N GLY A 59 -0.09 -4.93 -11.33
CA GLY A 59 -0.36 -4.44 -12.68
C GLY A 59 0.66 -4.93 -13.72
N LYS A 60 1.95 -4.96 -13.37
CA LYS A 60 3.01 -5.55 -14.23
C LYS A 60 2.75 -7.01 -14.59
N LYS A 61 2.04 -7.75 -13.73
CA LYS A 61 1.73 -9.17 -13.91
C LYS A 61 0.33 -9.39 -14.49
N ALA A 62 -0.46 -8.33 -14.68
CA ALA A 62 -1.81 -8.40 -15.20
C ALA A 62 -1.79 -8.79 -16.69
N SER A 63 -2.82 -9.53 -17.11
CA SER A 63 -3.04 -9.86 -18.52
C SER A 63 -3.89 -8.81 -19.21
N LYS A 64 -4.93 -8.30 -18.52
CA LYS A 64 -5.87 -7.28 -18.99
C LYS A 64 -6.33 -6.42 -17.79
N ASN A 65 -6.76 -5.20 -18.07
CA ASN A 65 -7.43 -4.29 -17.12
C ASN A 65 -6.68 -4.05 -15.81
N GLY A 66 -5.59 -3.27 -15.85
CA GLY A 66 -4.75 -2.97 -14.68
C GLY A 66 -5.52 -2.40 -13.48
N TRP A 67 -6.53 -1.55 -13.72
CA TRP A 67 -7.36 -0.98 -12.66
C TRP A 67 -8.06 -2.04 -11.79
N LEU A 68 -8.46 -3.17 -12.40
CA LEU A 68 -9.19 -4.24 -11.72
C LEU A 68 -8.27 -5.09 -10.83
N GLU A 69 -7.03 -5.35 -11.26
CA GLU A 69 -6.04 -5.99 -10.39
C GLU A 69 -5.59 -5.07 -9.24
N GLY A 70 -5.53 -3.75 -9.49
CA GLY A 70 -5.29 -2.74 -8.46
C GLY A 70 -6.38 -2.71 -7.41
N LEU A 71 -7.65 -2.72 -7.84
CA LEU A 71 -8.81 -2.81 -6.93
C LEU A 71 -8.76 -4.08 -6.06
N LYS A 72 -8.52 -5.25 -6.67
CA LYS A 72 -8.44 -6.53 -5.94
C LYS A 72 -7.38 -6.51 -4.86
N ILE A 73 -6.14 -6.08 -5.17
CA ILE A 73 -5.06 -6.07 -4.19
C ILE A 73 -5.32 -5.05 -3.08
N SER A 74 -5.84 -3.87 -3.43
CA SER A 74 -6.21 -2.85 -2.43
C SER A 74 -7.28 -3.36 -1.47
N LEU A 75 -8.34 -4.01 -1.96
CA LEU A 75 -9.40 -4.56 -1.11
C LEU A 75 -8.86 -5.64 -0.15
N ILE A 76 -7.93 -6.48 -0.61
CA ILE A 76 -7.30 -7.49 0.25
C ILE A 76 -6.48 -6.82 1.36
N ILE A 77 -5.64 -5.84 1.00
CA ILE A 77 -4.80 -5.14 1.99
C ILE A 77 -5.66 -4.36 2.98
N ILE A 78 -6.71 -3.69 2.52
CA ILE A 78 -7.62 -2.93 3.39
C ILE A 78 -8.43 -3.87 4.28
N GLY A 79 -8.90 -5.00 3.76
CA GLY A 79 -9.53 -6.05 4.57
C GLY A 79 -8.61 -6.50 5.70
N LEU A 80 -7.32 -6.75 5.41
CA LEU A 80 -6.33 -7.07 6.44
C LEU A 80 -6.13 -5.93 7.44
N LEU A 81 -6.06 -4.68 6.99
CA LEU A 81 -5.94 -3.51 7.88
C LEU A 81 -7.15 -3.37 8.80
N ILE A 82 -8.38 -3.60 8.30
CA ILE A 82 -9.60 -3.57 9.11
C ILE A 82 -9.56 -4.68 10.17
N ILE A 83 -9.15 -5.90 9.79
CA ILE A 83 -8.99 -7.01 10.75
C ILE A 83 -7.95 -6.67 11.82
N PHE A 84 -6.77 -6.16 11.44
CA PHE A 84 -5.75 -5.79 12.42
C PHE A 84 -6.21 -4.65 13.32
N THR A 85 -6.86 -3.61 12.77
CA THR A 85 -7.33 -2.48 13.57
C THR A 85 -8.47 -2.84 14.52
N THR A 86 -9.30 -3.82 14.19
CA THR A 86 -10.38 -4.30 15.06
C THR A 86 -9.87 -5.23 16.16
N ILE A 87 -8.83 -6.03 15.91
CA ILE A 87 -8.24 -6.92 16.92
C ILE A 87 -7.34 -6.14 17.90
N ILE A 88 -6.54 -5.19 17.40
CA ILE A 88 -5.48 -4.54 18.17
C ILE A 88 -5.93 -3.20 18.77
N GLY A 89 -6.93 -2.54 18.20
CA GLY A 89 -7.33 -1.20 18.64
C GLY A 89 -8.79 -0.87 18.38
N GLU A 90 -9.09 0.43 18.38
CA GLU A 90 -10.44 0.92 18.15
C GLU A 90 -10.66 1.26 16.66
N PHE A 91 -11.67 0.62 16.07
CA PHE A 91 -12.16 0.98 14.75
C PHE A 91 -12.81 2.36 14.81
N SER A 92 -12.33 3.29 13.98
CA SER A 92 -12.93 4.62 13.86
C SER A 92 -13.43 4.82 12.42
N PRO A 93 -14.73 5.15 12.23
CA PRO A 93 -15.29 5.44 10.91
C PRO A 93 -14.57 6.60 10.19
N LYS A 94 -13.90 7.49 10.93
CA LYS A 94 -13.08 8.57 10.36
C LYS A 94 -11.93 8.07 9.48
N LYS A 95 -11.54 6.80 9.61
CA LYS A 95 -10.50 6.15 8.79
C LYS A 95 -11.02 5.73 7.39
N LEU A 96 -12.33 5.77 7.15
CA LEU A 96 -12.94 5.30 5.89
C LEU A 96 -12.48 6.13 4.67
N THR A 97 -12.40 7.45 4.81
CA THR A 97 -11.91 8.35 3.75
C THR A 97 -10.46 8.04 3.40
N PHE A 98 -9.63 7.73 4.39
CA PHE A 98 -8.24 7.31 4.17
C PHE A 98 -8.16 5.98 3.42
N PHE A 99 -9.04 5.01 3.73
CA PHE A 99 -9.10 3.76 2.96
C PHE A 99 -9.46 3.99 1.49
N LEU A 100 -10.37 4.90 1.18
CA LEU A 100 -10.68 5.24 -0.22
C LEU A 100 -9.45 5.79 -0.97
N ILE A 101 -8.67 6.66 -0.31
CA ILE A 101 -7.41 7.19 -0.88
C ILE A 101 -6.43 6.06 -1.16
N LEU A 102 -6.30 5.11 -0.23
CA LEU A 102 -5.43 3.94 -0.41
C LEU A 102 -5.89 3.05 -1.57
N ILE A 103 -7.21 2.82 -1.73
CA ILE A 103 -7.75 2.09 -2.88
C ILE A 103 -7.33 2.76 -4.18
N MET A 104 -7.55 4.07 -4.27
CA MET A 104 -7.19 4.84 -5.46
C MET A 104 -5.69 4.75 -5.76
N ALA A 105 -4.83 4.85 -4.74
CA ALA A 105 -3.39 4.69 -4.91
C ALA A 105 -3.01 3.33 -5.53
N GLY A 106 -3.59 2.23 -5.03
CA GLY A 106 -3.35 0.90 -5.59
C GLY A 106 -3.90 0.72 -7.01
N ILE A 107 -5.05 1.32 -7.33
CA ILE A 107 -5.59 1.36 -8.70
C ILE A 107 -4.64 2.10 -9.63
N PHE A 108 -4.23 3.33 -9.28
CA PHE A 108 -3.30 4.13 -10.07
C PHE A 108 -1.96 3.39 -10.27
N GLY A 109 -1.40 2.84 -9.20
CA GLY A 109 -0.18 2.04 -9.27
C GLY A 109 -0.30 0.90 -10.28
N SER A 110 -1.42 0.16 -10.26
CA SER A 110 -1.65 -0.96 -11.17
C SER A 110 -1.88 -0.54 -12.63
N ILE A 111 -2.52 0.61 -12.87
CA ILE A 111 -2.63 1.21 -14.21
C ILE A 111 -1.24 1.56 -14.77
N LEU A 112 -0.36 2.16 -13.95
CA LEU A 112 1.02 2.39 -14.36
C LEU A 112 1.77 1.08 -14.61
N GLY A 113 1.58 0.11 -13.72
CA GLY A 113 2.23 -1.21 -13.80
C GLY A 113 1.91 -1.97 -15.08
N ILE A 114 0.65 -2.00 -15.52
CA ILE A 114 0.28 -2.72 -16.75
C ILE A 114 0.88 -2.06 -18.01
N ASN A 115 0.99 -0.72 -18.01
CA ASN A 115 1.55 0.02 -19.13
C ASN A 115 3.07 -0.14 -19.24
N THR A 116 3.78 -0.37 -18.13
CA THR A 116 5.23 -0.65 -18.14
C THR A 116 5.62 -2.03 -18.72
N LYS A 117 4.66 -2.85 -19.15
CA LYS A 117 4.93 -4.14 -19.79
C LYS A 117 5.25 -4.01 -21.28
N ASN A 118 4.83 -2.91 -21.90
CA ASN A 118 4.93 -2.67 -23.34
C ASN A 118 6.11 -1.74 -23.71
N THR A 119 6.92 -1.33 -22.73
CA THR A 119 8.18 -0.59 -22.88
C THR A 119 9.32 -1.47 -22.42
#